data_AF-A0A846PDM7-F1
#
_entry.id   AF-A0A846PDM7-F1
#
_cell.length_a   1.000
_cell.length_b   1.000
_cell.length_c   1.000
_cell.angle_alpha   90.00
_cell.angle_beta   90.00
_cell.angle_gamma   90.00
#
_symmetry.space_group_name_H-M   'P 1'
#
loop_
_entity.id
_entity.type
_entity.pdbx_description
1 polymer ?
#
loop_
_entity_poly.entity_id
_entity_poly.type
_entity_poly.pdbx_seq_one_letter_code
_entity_poly.pdbx_strand_id
1 'polypeptide(L)'
;TQYKLFLTATPVQNKEREFFNIMDSLQPGFLGSWNIYKQNGIHALKDTVSGDLNYGAMTRFLRRDLPYIRIPPRSVKEYAVNLEKEELEIYDNLLVFLKDIIERNPGAGNIVSSIYQKVASSSLIALKTSIERLRRKYLQKAITHVDSEDILETTESRDFADELRDQEKRVLEVDLNLLDDLLSRLRKLTIDAKSSCLFELLDRFFKKEDRVIIFTQYTMTLEYLASKLSENFRSIPIHKYYGRLTIKERTDTRRKFKTRGGIFLTSEAGAESINLQHANTTINYDLPWNPARLEQRIGRIQRIE
;
A
#
# COMPACT_ATOMS: atom_id res chain seq x y z
N THR A 1 -34.53 -6.87 7.04
CA THR A 1 -34.33 -5.42 6.84
C THR A 1 -35.24 -5.00 5.68
N GLN A 2 -36.18 -4.07 5.87
CA GLN A 2 -37.17 -3.73 4.83
C GLN A 2 -36.58 -2.97 3.63
N TYR A 3 -35.46 -2.26 3.82
CA TYR A 3 -34.75 -1.53 2.75
C TYR A 3 -33.23 -1.66 2.95
N LYS A 4 -32.47 -1.67 1.85
CA LYS A 4 -31.00 -1.68 1.84
C LYS A 4 -30.50 -0.51 0.98
N LEU A 5 -29.53 0.25 1.49
CA LEU A 5 -28.88 1.35 0.77
C LEU A 5 -27.37 1.12 0.78
N PHE A 6 -26.74 1.22 -0.39
CA PHE A 6 -25.29 1.10 -0.54
C PHE A 6 -24.73 2.37 -1.18
N LEU A 7 -23.75 2.98 -0.51
CA LEU A 7 -23.11 4.20 -0.97
C LEU A 7 -21.65 3.88 -1.32
N THR A 8 -21.29 4.06 -2.59
CA THR A 8 -19.92 3.86 -3.07
C THR A 8 -19.57 4.89 -4.13
N ALA A 9 -18.36 5.44 -4.05
CA ALA A 9 -17.83 6.34 -5.08
C ALA A 9 -17.32 5.57 -6.32
N THR A 10 -16.98 4.29 -6.15
CA THR A 10 -16.44 3.42 -7.20
C THR A 10 -17.07 2.02 -7.06
N PRO A 11 -18.24 1.80 -7.68
CA PRO A 11 -18.98 0.53 -7.55
C PRO A 11 -18.27 -0.67 -8.17
N VAL A 12 -17.41 -0.42 -9.16
CA VAL A 12 -16.61 -1.44 -9.86
C VAL A 12 -15.16 -1.11 -9.57
N GLN A 13 -14.50 -1.96 -8.76
CA GLN A 13 -13.15 -1.67 -8.29
C GLN A 13 -12.05 -2.50 -8.93
N ASN A 14 -12.35 -3.65 -9.57
CA ASN A 14 -11.45 -4.40 -10.47
C ASN A 14 -12.04 -5.75 -10.94
N LYS A 15 -13.01 -6.34 -10.21
CA LYS A 15 -13.60 -7.64 -10.54
C LYS A 15 -15.11 -7.54 -10.71
N GLU A 16 -15.61 -7.97 -11.86
CA GLU A 16 -17.06 -8.02 -12.13
C GLU A 16 -17.83 -8.87 -11.10
N ARG A 17 -17.17 -9.89 -10.54
CA ARG A 17 -17.75 -10.73 -9.49
C ARG A 17 -18.05 -9.98 -8.20
N GLU A 18 -17.23 -9.00 -7.83
CA GLU A 18 -17.48 -8.19 -6.63
C GLU A 18 -18.72 -7.32 -6.84
N PHE A 19 -18.83 -6.69 -8.01
CA PHE A 19 -20.02 -5.93 -8.37
C PHE A 19 -21.28 -6.81 -8.37
N PHE A 20 -21.22 -8.00 -8.99
CA PHE A 20 -22.33 -8.94 -8.99
C PHE A 20 -22.77 -9.29 -7.56
N ASN A 21 -21.82 -9.63 -6.68
CA ASN A 21 -22.12 -9.98 -5.30
C ASN A 21 -22.74 -8.81 -4.51
N ILE A 22 -22.31 -7.57 -4.76
CA ILE A 22 -22.90 -6.38 -4.13
C ILE A 22 -24.34 -6.21 -4.59
N MET A 23 -24.58 -6.28 -5.90
CA MET A 23 -25.92 -6.10 -6.48
C MET A 23 -26.88 -7.22 -6.04
N ASP A 24 -26.43 -8.48 -6.05
CA ASP A 24 -27.23 -9.63 -5.59
C ASP A 24 -27.53 -9.54 -4.08
N SER A 25 -26.62 -8.98 -3.28
CA SER A 25 -26.89 -8.70 -1.87
C SER A 25 -27.94 -7.60 -1.68
N LEU A 26 -27.94 -6.56 -2.52
CA LEU A 26 -28.88 -5.44 -2.42
C LEU A 26 -30.27 -5.82 -2.96
N GLN A 27 -30.31 -6.45 -4.13
CA GLN A 27 -31.51 -6.88 -4.80
C GLN A 27 -31.28 -8.27 -5.42
N PRO A 28 -31.52 -9.34 -4.63
CA PRO A 28 -31.31 -10.72 -5.09
C PRO A 28 -32.01 -11.01 -6.40
N GLY A 29 -31.29 -11.61 -7.35
CA GLY A 29 -31.83 -11.99 -8.66
C GLY A 29 -31.93 -10.86 -9.70
N PHE A 30 -31.61 -9.61 -9.36
CA PHE A 30 -31.64 -8.48 -10.32
C PHE A 30 -30.70 -8.70 -11.53
N LEU A 31 -29.54 -9.30 -11.29
CA LEU A 31 -28.55 -9.61 -12.34
C LEU A 31 -28.67 -11.05 -12.87
N GLY A 32 -29.68 -11.81 -12.43
CA GLY A 32 -29.77 -13.25 -12.69
C GLY A 32 -28.66 -14.04 -11.99
N SER A 33 -28.35 -15.24 -12.49
CA SER A 33 -27.28 -16.07 -11.95
C SER A 33 -25.89 -15.59 -12.40
N TRP A 34 -24.86 -15.91 -11.62
CA TRP A 34 -23.48 -15.55 -11.95
C TRP A 34 -23.05 -16.04 -13.35
N ASN A 35 -23.49 -17.23 -13.77
CA ASN A 35 -23.13 -17.78 -15.07
C ASN A 35 -23.72 -16.95 -16.23
N ILE A 36 -24.97 -16.50 -16.09
CA ILE A 36 -25.65 -15.65 -17.08
C ILE A 36 -24.99 -14.27 -17.11
N TYR A 37 -24.74 -13.68 -15.94
CA TYR A 37 -24.08 -12.39 -15.83
C TYR A 37 -22.65 -12.40 -16.40
N LYS A 38 -21.88 -13.47 -16.15
CA LYS A 38 -20.51 -13.62 -16.67
C LYS A 38 -20.48 -13.73 -18.21
N GLN A 39 -21.50 -14.32 -18.84
CA GLN A 39 -21.58 -14.47 -20.29
C GLN A 39 -22.02 -13.18 -20.98
N ASN A 40 -23.02 -12.50 -20.43
CA ASN A 40 -23.66 -11.34 -21.07
C ASN A 40 -23.06 -10.00 -20.59
N GLY A 41 -22.27 -10.03 -19.52
CA GLY A 41 -21.72 -8.87 -18.85
C GLY A 41 -22.79 -7.90 -18.38
N ILE A 42 -22.36 -6.67 -18.14
CA ILE A 42 -23.22 -5.53 -17.82
C ILE A 42 -24.19 -5.17 -18.96
N HIS A 43 -23.94 -5.64 -20.18
CA HIS A 43 -24.74 -5.32 -21.37
C HIS A 43 -26.14 -5.97 -21.38
N ALA A 44 -26.40 -6.99 -20.57
CA ALA A 44 -27.75 -7.53 -20.36
C ALA A 44 -28.75 -6.49 -19.79
N LEU A 45 -28.27 -5.35 -19.28
CA LEU A 45 -29.09 -4.29 -18.68
C LEU A 45 -29.35 -3.11 -19.64
N LYS A 46 -28.83 -3.14 -20.88
CA LYS A 46 -28.91 -2.00 -21.82
C LYS A 46 -30.31 -1.78 -22.40
N ASP A 47 -31.19 -2.78 -22.37
CA ASP A 47 -32.51 -2.68 -23.02
C ASP A 47 -33.59 -1.98 -22.18
N THR A 48 -33.23 -1.38 -21.03
CA THR A 48 -34.24 -0.72 -20.17
C THR A 48 -34.01 0.76 -19.88
N VAL A 49 -32.79 1.31 -20.02
CA VAL A 49 -32.57 2.77 -19.87
C VAL A 49 -31.42 3.22 -20.77
N SER A 50 -31.77 4.04 -21.76
CA SER A 50 -30.83 4.77 -22.60
C SER A 50 -29.96 5.73 -21.76
N GLY A 51 -28.65 5.67 -21.94
CA GLY A 51 -27.77 6.83 -21.81
C GLY A 51 -26.96 6.98 -20.52
N ASP A 52 -27.42 6.51 -19.37
CA ASP A 52 -26.70 6.70 -18.11
C ASP A 52 -26.55 5.39 -17.34
N LEU A 53 -25.50 5.27 -16.54
CA LEU A 53 -25.22 4.14 -15.62
C LEU A 53 -26.26 4.05 -14.47
N ASN A 54 -27.52 4.38 -14.75
CA ASN A 54 -28.68 4.18 -13.91
C ASN A 54 -29.27 2.80 -14.20
N TYR A 55 -28.58 1.75 -13.75
CA TYR A 55 -29.26 0.46 -13.55
C TYR A 55 -30.40 0.75 -12.57
N GLY A 56 -31.64 0.31 -12.78
CA GLY A 56 -32.77 0.71 -11.92
C GLY A 56 -32.55 0.55 -10.39
N ALA A 57 -31.55 -0.23 -9.97
CA ALA A 57 -31.10 -0.42 -8.58
C ALA A 57 -29.88 0.43 -8.14
N MET A 58 -29.26 1.20 -9.04
CA MET A 58 -28.07 2.02 -8.80
C MET A 58 -28.17 3.35 -9.55
N THR A 59 -28.14 4.46 -8.83
CA THR A 59 -27.98 5.79 -9.43
C THR A 59 -26.52 6.24 -9.38
N ARG A 60 -25.98 6.74 -10.49
CA ARG A 60 -24.62 7.30 -10.54
C ARG A 60 -24.63 8.68 -11.21
N PHE A 61 -24.08 9.66 -10.51
CA PHE A 61 -23.80 10.99 -11.06
C PHE A 61 -22.31 11.13 -11.35
N LEU A 62 -21.93 11.54 -12.56
CA LEU A 62 -20.57 11.97 -12.83
C LEU A 62 -20.44 13.46 -12.54
N ARG A 63 -19.21 13.88 -12.22
CA ARG A 63 -18.92 15.30 -11.92
C ARG A 63 -19.27 16.23 -13.08
N ARG A 64 -19.13 15.76 -14.32
CA ARG A 64 -19.48 16.52 -15.54
C ARG A 64 -20.99 16.72 -15.72
N ASP A 65 -21.81 15.89 -15.07
CA ASP A 65 -23.27 15.93 -15.20
C ASP A 65 -23.91 16.97 -14.25
N LEU A 66 -23.08 17.67 -13.46
CA LEU A 66 -23.50 18.63 -12.44
C LEU A 66 -22.98 20.05 -12.80
N PRO A 67 -23.65 20.78 -13.72
CA PRO A 67 -23.13 22.03 -14.30
C PRO A 67 -23.03 23.19 -13.30
N TYR A 68 -23.75 23.12 -12.19
CA TYR A 68 -23.71 24.11 -11.10
C TYR A 68 -22.54 23.88 -10.13
N ILE A 69 -21.83 22.77 -10.26
CA ILE A 69 -20.71 22.42 -9.39
C ILE A 69 -19.40 22.84 -10.05
N ARG A 70 -18.80 23.94 -9.56
CA ARG A 70 -17.45 24.36 -9.98
C ARG A 70 -16.39 23.65 -9.15
N ILE A 71 -15.58 22.85 -9.82
CA ILE A 71 -14.45 22.14 -9.22
C ILE A 71 -13.17 22.91 -9.55
N PRO A 72 -12.28 23.17 -8.57
CA PRO A 72 -11.01 23.82 -8.86
C PRO A 72 -10.19 22.99 -9.87
N PRO A 73 -9.57 23.60 -10.89
CA PRO A 73 -8.73 22.88 -11.84
C PRO A 73 -7.53 22.23 -11.12
N ARG A 74 -7.09 21.07 -11.61
CA ARG A 74 -5.90 20.37 -11.09
C ARG A 74 -4.78 20.36 -12.12
N SER A 75 -3.56 20.65 -11.69
CA SER A 75 -2.35 20.39 -12.47
C SER A 75 -1.70 19.12 -11.95
N VAL A 76 -1.50 18.14 -12.83
CA VAL A 76 -0.84 16.87 -12.49
C VAL A 76 0.56 16.90 -13.11
N LYS A 77 1.57 16.58 -12.30
CA LYS A 77 2.95 16.44 -12.73
C LYS A 77 3.48 15.10 -12.27
N GLU A 78 4.22 14.44 -13.15
CA GLU A 78 4.90 13.17 -12.86
C GLU A 78 6.40 13.43 -12.71
N TYR A 79 6.99 12.83 -11.69
CA TYR A 79 8.43 12.90 -11.44
C TYR A 79 8.97 11.48 -11.50
N ALA A 80 9.69 11.18 -12.59
CA ALA A 80 10.40 9.91 -12.73
C ALA A 80 11.62 9.92 -11.81
N VAL A 81 11.79 8.85 -11.04
CA VAL A 81 12.93 8.67 -10.14
C VAL A 81 13.65 7.39 -10.55
N ASN A 82 14.94 7.51 -10.81
CA ASN A 82 15.82 6.37 -11.05
C ASN A 82 16.51 6.01 -9.75
N LEU A 83 16.70 4.71 -9.52
CA LEU A 83 17.48 4.23 -8.38
C LEU A 83 18.96 4.54 -8.61
N GLU A 84 19.63 4.96 -7.54
CA GLU A 84 21.09 5.10 -7.53
C GLU A 84 21.76 3.73 -7.59
N LYS A 85 23.06 3.70 -7.92
CA LYS A 85 23.81 2.45 -8.09
C LYS A 85 23.71 1.56 -6.84
N GLU A 86 23.90 2.14 -5.65
CA GLU A 86 23.84 1.42 -4.38
C GLU A 86 22.44 0.86 -4.10
N GLU A 87 21.40 1.59 -4.51
CA GLU A 87 20.00 1.17 -4.39
C GLU A 87 19.65 0.04 -5.34
N LEU A 88 20.14 0.11 -6.58
CA LEU A 88 20.00 -0.94 -7.58
C LEU A 88 20.64 -2.24 -7.10
N GLU A 89 21.86 -2.19 -6.57
CA GLU A 89 22.53 -3.38 -6.03
C GLU A 89 21.72 -4.03 -4.89
N ILE A 90 21.13 -3.23 -4.00
CA ILE A 90 20.28 -3.73 -2.91
C ILE A 90 19.01 -4.37 -3.47
N TYR A 91 18.40 -3.72 -4.45
CA TYR A 91 17.17 -4.22 -5.08
C TYR A 91 17.42 -5.53 -5.82
N ASP A 92 18.52 -5.65 -6.56
CA ASP A 92 18.90 -6.88 -7.27
C ASP A 92 19.19 -8.03 -6.29
N ASN A 93 19.91 -7.77 -5.20
CA ASN A 93 20.14 -8.77 -4.16
C ASN A 93 18.83 -9.23 -3.50
N LEU A 94 17.88 -8.32 -3.30
CA LEU A 94 16.55 -8.66 -2.80
C LEU A 94 15.82 -9.57 -3.80
N LEU A 95 15.89 -9.28 -5.10
CA LEU A 95 15.23 -10.10 -6.12
C LEU A 95 15.82 -11.51 -6.18
N VAL A 96 17.14 -11.66 -6.05
CA VAL A 96 17.79 -12.98 -5.96
C VAL A 96 17.25 -13.77 -4.77
N PHE A 97 17.20 -13.16 -3.59
CA PHE A 97 16.64 -13.78 -2.39
C PHE A 97 15.17 -14.20 -2.58
N LEU A 98 14.35 -13.30 -3.12
CA LEU A 98 12.93 -13.56 -3.32
C LEU A 98 12.66 -14.63 -4.39
N LYS A 99 13.51 -14.73 -5.41
CA LYS A 99 13.42 -15.77 -6.44
C LYS A 99 13.63 -17.15 -5.82
N ASP A 100 14.65 -17.30 -4.98
CA ASP A 100 14.92 -18.56 -4.29
C ASP A 100 13.76 -18.97 -3.34
N ILE A 101 13.13 -18.00 -2.66
CA ILE A 101 11.90 -18.26 -1.88
C ILE A 101 10.75 -18.77 -2.77
N ILE A 102 10.57 -18.20 -3.95
CA ILE A 102 9.52 -18.62 -4.89
C ILE A 102 9.80 -20.05 -5.39
N GLU A 103 11.05 -20.36 -5.75
CA GLU A 103 11.44 -21.68 -6.24
C GLU A 103 11.21 -22.77 -5.18
N ARG A 104 11.55 -22.47 -3.91
CA ARG A 104 11.31 -23.39 -2.79
C ARG A 104 9.84 -23.50 -2.39
N ASN A 105 9.03 -22.44 -2.59
CA ASN A 105 7.63 -22.43 -2.19
C ASN A 105 6.75 -21.57 -3.13
N PRO A 106 6.34 -22.09 -4.31
CA PRO A 106 5.72 -21.26 -5.34
C PRO A 106 4.44 -20.54 -4.89
N GLY A 107 3.62 -21.16 -4.03
CA GLY A 107 2.39 -20.53 -3.53
C GLY A 107 2.68 -19.38 -2.56
N ALA A 108 3.23 -19.71 -1.39
CA ALA A 108 3.48 -18.71 -0.34
C ALA A 108 4.58 -17.73 -0.73
N GLY A 109 5.59 -18.20 -1.47
CA GLY A 109 6.72 -17.41 -1.93
C GLY A 109 6.32 -16.30 -2.89
N ASN A 110 5.39 -16.54 -3.81
CA ASN A 110 4.85 -15.49 -4.69
C ASN A 110 4.17 -14.37 -3.89
N ILE A 111 3.39 -14.73 -2.85
CA ILE A 111 2.73 -13.74 -1.99
C ILE A 111 3.78 -12.93 -1.23
N VAL A 112 4.73 -13.59 -0.59
CA VAL A 112 5.83 -12.94 0.15
C VAL A 112 6.61 -12.01 -0.78
N SER A 113 7.08 -12.51 -1.92
CA SER A 113 7.84 -11.74 -2.90
C SER A 113 7.08 -10.49 -3.35
N SER A 114 5.79 -10.62 -3.68
CA SER A 114 4.96 -9.47 -4.05
C SER A 114 4.87 -8.41 -2.95
N ILE A 115 4.85 -8.80 -1.67
CA ILE A 115 4.79 -7.86 -0.55
C ILE A 115 6.12 -7.09 -0.43
N TYR A 116 7.26 -7.79 -0.45
CA TYR A 116 8.58 -7.16 -0.31
C TYR A 116 8.92 -6.26 -1.50
N GLN A 117 8.61 -6.69 -2.73
CA GLN A 117 8.79 -5.85 -3.92
C GLN A 117 7.94 -4.58 -3.85
N LYS A 118 6.68 -4.67 -3.39
CA LYS A 118 5.84 -3.48 -3.23
C LYS A 118 6.36 -2.53 -2.15
N VAL A 119 6.84 -3.05 -1.02
CA VAL A 119 7.47 -2.23 0.01
C VAL A 119 8.73 -1.54 -0.53
N ALA A 120 9.59 -2.29 -1.25
CA ALA A 120 10.80 -1.76 -1.89
C ALA A 120 10.48 -0.66 -2.91
N SER A 121 9.39 -0.82 -3.69
CA SER A 121 8.93 0.20 -4.63
C SER A 121 8.48 1.51 -3.95
N SER A 122 8.07 1.43 -2.69
CA SER A 122 7.75 2.61 -1.88
C SER A 122 9.03 3.25 -1.36
N SER A 123 9.82 2.52 -0.57
CA SER A 123 11.12 2.97 -0.08
C SER A 123 11.99 1.77 0.30
N LEU A 124 13.21 1.73 -0.22
CA LEU A 124 14.22 0.73 0.15
C LEU A 124 14.62 0.87 1.62
N ILE A 125 14.74 2.09 2.14
CA ILE A 125 15.08 2.29 3.56
C ILE A 125 13.95 1.77 4.45
N ALA A 126 12.68 1.97 4.06
CA ALA A 126 11.55 1.39 4.78
C ALA A 126 11.53 -0.15 4.75
N LEU A 127 12.16 -0.78 3.75
CA LEU A 127 12.31 -2.23 3.67
C LEU A 127 13.12 -2.80 4.85
N LYS A 128 14.09 -2.04 5.39
CA LYS A 128 14.97 -2.46 6.50
C LYS A 128 14.20 -3.13 7.62
N THR A 129 13.19 -2.46 8.17
CA THR A 129 12.40 -2.99 9.30
C THR A 129 11.64 -4.27 8.92
N SER A 130 11.25 -4.45 7.65
CA SER A 130 10.62 -5.69 7.17
C SER A 130 11.63 -6.83 7.10
N ILE A 131 12.82 -6.56 6.58
CA ILE A 131 13.92 -7.54 6.49
C ILE A 131 14.42 -7.92 7.89
N GLU A 132 14.54 -6.98 8.82
CA GLU A 132 14.88 -7.26 10.22
C GLU A 132 13.85 -8.17 10.89
N ARG A 133 12.56 -8.00 10.56
CA ARG A 133 11.51 -8.90 11.06
C ARG A 133 11.59 -10.28 10.42
N LEU A 134 11.88 -10.35 9.12
CA LEU A 134 12.06 -11.62 8.41
C LEU A 134 13.24 -12.40 8.99
N ARG A 135 14.40 -11.75 9.12
CA ARG A 135 15.59 -12.33 9.72
C ARG A 135 15.33 -12.87 11.12
N ARG A 136 14.63 -12.12 11.97
CA ARG A 136 14.25 -12.59 13.31
C ARG A 136 13.42 -13.87 13.26
N LYS A 137 12.49 -13.98 12.31
CA LYS A 137 11.70 -15.20 12.11
C LYS A 137 12.58 -16.38 11.69
N TYR A 138 13.54 -16.16 10.80
CA TYR A 138 14.49 -17.20 10.36
C TYR A 138 15.41 -17.64 11.49
N LEU A 139 15.91 -16.69 12.29
CA LEU A 139 16.73 -16.98 13.46
C LEU A 139 15.95 -17.79 14.50
N GLN A 140 14.69 -17.43 14.77
CA GLN A 140 13.84 -18.21 15.67
C GLN A 140 13.62 -19.64 15.15
N LYS A 141 13.40 -19.80 13.84
CA LYS A 141 13.27 -21.12 13.21
C LYS A 141 14.56 -21.94 13.38
N ALA A 142 15.73 -21.33 13.17
CA ALA A 142 17.02 -21.97 13.36
C ALA A 142 17.23 -22.43 14.82
N ILE A 143 16.88 -21.60 15.80
CA ILE A 143 16.96 -21.96 17.24
C ILE A 143 16.05 -23.15 17.56
N THR A 144 14.79 -23.12 17.12
CA THR A 144 13.86 -24.23 17.38
C THR A 144 14.30 -25.55 16.75
N HIS A 145 15.00 -25.51 15.60
CA HIS A 145 15.56 -26.72 15.00
C HIS A 145 16.71 -27.31 15.84
N VAL A 146 17.52 -26.47 16.48
CA VAL A 146 18.62 -26.91 17.37
C VAL A 146 18.04 -27.57 18.62
N ASP A 147 17.03 -26.98 19.26
CA ASP A 147 16.40 -27.56 20.47
C ASP A 147 15.69 -28.91 20.20
N SER A 148 15.38 -29.20 18.93
CA SER A 148 14.74 -30.45 18.50
C SER A 148 15.74 -31.61 18.32
N GLU A 149 17.05 -31.32 18.32
CA GLU A 149 18.13 -32.33 18.15
C GLU A 149 18.16 -33.35 19.31
N ASP A 150 17.58 -33.01 20.47
CA ASP A 150 17.67 -33.80 21.71
C ASP A 150 16.58 -34.88 21.92
N ILE A 151 15.59 -35.06 21.02
CA ILE A 151 14.32 -35.76 21.38
C ILE A 151 13.95 -37.04 20.56
N LEU A 152 14.75 -37.58 19.62
CA LEU A 152 14.34 -38.82 18.89
C LEU A 152 15.12 -40.12 19.18
N GLU A 153 14.40 -41.12 19.69
CA GLU A 153 14.77 -42.54 19.82
C GLU A 153 14.32 -43.37 18.60
N THR A 154 15.15 -44.35 18.21
CA THR A 154 15.10 -45.36 17.10
C THR A 154 15.86 -45.02 15.79
N THR A 155 16.62 -46.00 15.29
CA THR A 155 17.85 -45.84 14.49
C THR A 155 17.65 -45.73 12.98
N GLU A 156 16.68 -46.42 12.37
CA GLU A 156 16.55 -46.47 10.89
C GLU A 156 15.78 -45.27 10.29
N SER A 157 14.86 -44.68 11.06
CA SER A 157 14.15 -43.44 10.67
C SER A 157 14.97 -42.18 10.95
N ARG A 158 16.14 -42.33 11.59
CA ARG A 158 16.98 -41.24 12.09
C ARG A 158 17.86 -40.65 10.98
N ASP A 159 18.54 -41.49 10.20
CA ASP A 159 19.49 -41.06 9.18
C ASP A 159 18.84 -40.20 8.07
N PHE A 160 17.70 -40.65 7.52
CA PHE A 160 16.97 -39.88 6.51
C PHE A 160 16.40 -38.56 7.07
N ALA A 161 15.94 -38.59 8.32
CA ALA A 161 15.40 -37.41 8.97
C ALA A 161 16.52 -36.41 9.35
N ASP A 162 17.72 -36.90 9.71
CA ASP A 162 18.90 -36.07 9.97
C ASP A 162 19.42 -35.42 8.68
N GLU A 163 19.45 -36.14 7.56
CA GLU A 163 19.81 -35.56 6.25
C GLU A 163 18.84 -34.43 5.83
N LEU A 164 17.54 -34.63 6.01
CA LEU A 164 16.53 -33.59 5.73
C LEU A 164 16.71 -32.38 6.65
N ARG A 165 16.96 -32.59 7.95
CA ARG A 165 17.22 -31.52 8.93
C ARG A 165 18.47 -30.72 8.57
N ASP A 166 19.55 -31.40 8.20
CA ASP A 166 20.81 -30.77 7.80
C ASP A 166 20.66 -29.92 6.53
N GLN A 167 19.86 -30.40 5.57
CA GLN A 167 19.52 -29.61 4.38
C GLN A 167 18.73 -28.35 4.76
N GLU A 168 17.72 -28.46 5.63
CA GLU A 168 16.95 -27.30 6.09
C GLU A 168 17.82 -26.29 6.85
N LYS A 169 18.75 -26.77 7.68
CA LYS A 169 19.70 -25.94 8.45
C LYS A 169 20.63 -25.15 7.51
N ARG A 170 21.23 -25.81 6.51
CA ARG A 170 22.07 -25.15 5.50
C ARG A 170 21.31 -24.08 4.73
N VAL A 171 20.06 -24.36 4.34
CA VAL A 171 19.20 -23.41 3.66
C VAL A 171 18.93 -22.18 4.53
N LEU A 172 18.62 -22.38 5.83
CA LEU A 172 18.42 -21.29 6.78
C LEU A 172 19.68 -20.44 6.99
N GLU A 173 20.86 -21.06 7.06
CA GLU A 173 22.13 -20.34 7.17
C GLU A 173 22.41 -19.47 5.96
N VAL A 174 22.19 -20.00 4.74
CA VAL A 174 22.34 -19.23 3.49
C VAL A 174 21.38 -18.04 3.47
N ASP A 175 20.11 -18.26 3.82
CA ASP A 175 19.11 -17.19 3.88
C ASP A 175 19.47 -16.12 4.92
N LEU A 176 19.94 -16.51 6.10
CA LEU A 176 20.36 -15.58 7.15
C LEU A 176 21.55 -14.73 6.70
N ASN A 177 22.54 -15.32 6.03
CA ASN A 177 23.69 -14.61 5.48
C ASN A 177 23.27 -13.58 4.42
N LEU A 178 22.36 -13.95 3.51
CA LEU A 178 21.86 -13.04 2.49
C LEU A 178 21.03 -11.90 3.09
N LEU A 179 20.21 -12.19 4.10
CA LEU A 179 19.47 -11.17 4.85
C LEU A 179 20.41 -10.24 5.62
N ASP A 180 21.51 -10.75 6.18
CA ASP A 180 22.51 -9.94 6.87
C ASP A 180 23.29 -9.03 5.91
N ASP A 181 23.67 -9.52 4.72
CA ASP A 181 24.26 -8.68 3.68
C ASP A 181 23.29 -7.54 3.27
N LEU A 182 22.03 -7.88 2.96
CA LEU A 182 20.99 -6.91 2.64
C LEU A 182 20.83 -5.85 3.74
N LEU A 183 20.76 -6.27 5.00
CA LEU A 183 20.66 -5.34 6.12
C LEU A 183 21.90 -4.46 6.28
N SER A 184 23.09 -5.00 6.04
CA SER A 184 24.32 -4.23 6.10
C SER A 184 24.34 -3.10 5.08
N ARG A 185 23.86 -3.37 3.85
CA ARG A 185 23.75 -2.40 2.76
C ARG A 185 22.64 -1.39 3.04
N LEU A 186 21.46 -1.85 3.44
CA LEU A 186 20.33 -0.99 3.81
C LEU A 186 20.65 -0.03 4.97
N ARG A 187 21.51 -0.44 5.92
CA ARG A 187 21.96 0.42 7.02
C ARG A 187 22.87 1.57 6.56
N LYS A 188 23.55 1.43 5.43
CA LYS A 188 24.41 2.48 4.85
C LYS A 188 23.59 3.53 4.11
N LEU A 189 22.39 3.18 3.64
CA LEU A 189 21.48 4.13 3.02
C LEU A 189 20.86 5.06 4.07
N THR A 190 21.16 6.36 3.96
CA THR A 190 20.59 7.40 4.81
C THR A 190 19.38 8.06 4.15
N ILE A 191 19.45 8.29 2.84
CA ILE A 191 18.42 8.89 2.00
C ILE A 191 18.33 8.03 0.73
N ASP A 192 17.10 7.75 0.29
CA ASP A 192 16.82 7.01 -0.96
C ASP A 192 16.53 8.00 -2.11
N ALA A 193 16.69 7.60 -3.38
CA ALA A 193 16.54 8.52 -4.52
C ALA A 193 15.16 9.19 -4.54
N LYS A 194 14.13 8.46 -4.10
CA LYS A 194 12.75 8.93 -4.11
C LYS A 194 12.47 9.97 -3.03
N SER A 195 13.03 9.79 -1.83
CA SER A 195 12.96 10.78 -0.75
C SER A 195 13.82 12.00 -1.08
N SER A 196 15.00 11.81 -1.71
CA SER A 196 15.81 12.92 -2.23
C SER A 196 15.01 13.78 -3.22
N CYS A 197 14.38 13.15 -4.22
CA CYS A 197 13.52 13.83 -5.18
C CYS A 197 12.35 14.56 -4.50
N LEU A 198 11.72 13.94 -3.50
CA LEU A 198 10.67 14.57 -2.71
C LEU A 198 11.18 15.82 -1.97
N PHE A 199 12.36 15.76 -1.36
CA PHE A 199 12.93 16.88 -0.62
C PHE A 199 13.27 18.04 -1.57
N GLU A 200 13.92 17.76 -2.70
CA GLU A 200 14.16 18.78 -3.73
C GLU A 200 12.88 19.41 -4.23
N LEU A 201 11.83 18.60 -4.43
CA LEU A 201 10.54 19.09 -4.87
C LEU A 201 9.95 20.05 -3.82
N LEU A 202 9.93 19.62 -2.55
CA LEU A 202 9.44 20.45 -1.44
C LEU A 202 10.24 21.74 -1.30
N ASP A 203 11.58 21.70 -1.39
CA ASP A 203 12.42 22.90 -1.33
C ASP A 203 12.09 23.91 -2.43
N ARG A 204 11.74 23.43 -3.63
CA ARG A 204 11.43 24.32 -4.77
C ARG A 204 10.09 25.03 -4.65
N PHE A 205 9.05 24.35 -4.13
CA PHE A 205 7.69 24.89 -4.20
C PHE A 205 7.09 25.25 -2.83
N PHE A 206 7.52 24.62 -1.74
CA PHE A 206 6.84 24.71 -0.46
C PHE A 206 6.93 26.12 0.13
N LYS A 207 5.78 26.68 0.48
CA LYS A 207 5.64 27.95 1.19
C LYS A 207 5.04 27.71 2.57
N LYS A 208 5.31 28.61 3.52
CA LYS A 208 4.85 28.50 4.91
C LYS A 208 3.33 28.28 5.07
N GLU A 209 2.53 28.78 4.12
CA GLU A 209 1.07 28.66 4.14
C GLU A 209 0.54 27.39 3.45
N ASP A 210 1.44 26.61 2.83
CA ASP A 210 1.05 25.41 2.11
C ASP A 210 0.57 24.31 3.05
N ARG A 211 -0.36 23.54 2.50
CA ARG A 211 -0.99 22.39 3.13
C ARG A 211 -0.80 21.23 2.16
N VAL A 212 0.33 20.57 2.30
CA VAL A 212 0.74 19.47 1.43
C VAL A 212 0.31 18.15 2.05
N ILE A 213 -0.31 17.28 1.27
CA ILE A 213 -0.61 15.91 1.69
C ILE A 213 0.30 14.96 0.92
N ILE A 214 0.98 14.08 1.64
CA ILE A 214 1.79 13.01 1.05
C ILE A 214 1.16 11.68 1.41
N PHE A 215 0.76 10.95 0.38
CA PHE A 215 0.22 9.60 0.50
C PHE A 215 1.30 8.56 0.30
N THR A 216 1.30 7.55 1.17
CA THR A 216 2.02 6.29 0.99
C THR A 216 1.14 5.11 1.37
N GLN A 217 1.32 3.95 0.77
CA GLN A 217 0.62 2.72 1.17
C GLN A 217 1.15 2.17 2.51
N TYR A 218 2.39 2.50 2.88
CA TYR A 218 3.11 1.81 3.94
C TYR A 218 3.39 2.71 5.14
N THR A 219 2.92 2.29 6.32
CA THR A 219 3.22 2.98 7.60
C THR A 219 4.72 3.08 7.86
N MET A 220 5.52 2.11 7.40
CA MET A 220 6.97 2.13 7.56
C MET A 220 7.63 3.24 6.72
N THR A 221 7.19 3.40 5.47
CA THR A 221 7.60 4.53 4.63
C THR A 221 7.13 5.85 5.23
N LEU A 222 5.91 5.90 5.77
CA LEU A 222 5.39 7.10 6.44
C LEU A 222 6.28 7.51 7.61
N GLU A 223 6.66 6.59 8.48
CA GLU A 223 7.52 6.87 9.64
C GLU A 223 8.93 7.29 9.21
N TYR A 224 9.49 6.62 8.20
CA TYR A 224 10.76 7.01 7.59
C TYR A 224 10.72 8.45 7.06
N LEU A 225 9.74 8.78 6.22
CA LEU A 225 9.56 10.12 5.67
C LEU A 225 9.31 11.15 6.77
N ALA A 226 8.54 10.81 7.81
CA ALA A 226 8.31 11.71 8.94
C ALA A 226 9.61 12.09 9.66
N SER A 227 10.50 11.11 9.91
CA SER A 227 11.82 11.35 10.49
C SER A 227 12.64 12.29 9.60
N LYS A 228 12.78 11.94 8.32
CA LYS A 228 13.61 12.71 7.39
C LYS A 228 13.09 14.09 7.07
N LEU A 229 11.79 14.27 6.97
CA LEU A 229 11.18 15.59 6.81
C LEU A 229 11.38 16.44 8.07
N SER A 230 11.26 15.86 9.27
CA SER A 230 11.51 16.60 10.51
C SER A 230 12.98 17.00 10.68
N GLU A 231 13.90 16.15 10.22
CA GLU A 231 15.34 16.42 10.22
C GLU A 231 15.72 17.56 9.26
N ASN A 232 15.25 17.51 8.01
CA ASN A 232 15.62 18.44 6.94
C ASN A 232 14.78 19.73 6.93
N PHE A 233 13.51 19.67 7.35
CA PHE A 233 12.56 20.78 7.27
C PHE A 233 12.04 21.19 8.66
N ARG A 234 12.97 21.56 9.55
CA ARG A 234 12.67 21.84 10.98
C ARG A 234 11.60 22.91 11.24
N SER A 235 11.39 23.82 10.28
CA SER A 235 10.40 24.89 10.37
C SER A 235 9.01 24.49 9.86
N ILE A 236 8.87 23.32 9.21
CA ILE A 236 7.63 22.84 8.63
C ILE A 236 6.94 21.87 9.60
N PRO A 237 5.69 22.14 10.02
CA PRO A 237 4.93 21.18 10.82
C PRO A 237 4.69 19.87 10.06
N ILE A 238 5.11 18.75 10.63
CA ILE A 238 4.86 17.41 10.09
C ILE A 238 3.75 16.72 10.89
N HIS A 239 2.68 16.32 10.20
CA HIS A 239 1.50 15.70 10.79
C HIS A 239 1.39 14.25 10.31
N LYS A 240 1.56 13.28 11.20
CA LYS A 240 1.38 11.85 10.88
C LYS A 240 -0.08 11.45 11.04
N TYR A 241 -0.63 10.73 10.06
CA TYR A 241 -1.99 10.22 10.09
C TYR A 241 -2.08 8.78 9.56
N TYR A 242 -2.24 7.79 10.43
CA TYR A 242 -2.28 6.39 10.01
C TYR A 242 -3.08 5.51 10.97
N GLY A 243 -3.30 4.25 10.57
CA GLY A 243 -4.22 3.30 11.22
C GLY A 243 -4.08 3.17 12.74
N ARG A 244 -2.87 3.30 13.29
CA ARG A 244 -2.59 3.05 14.73
C ARG A 244 -2.91 4.25 15.64
N LEU A 245 -3.25 5.41 15.09
CA LEU A 245 -3.62 6.57 15.89
C LEU A 245 -4.99 6.38 16.52
N THR A 246 -5.09 6.74 17.80
CA THR A 246 -6.34 6.86 18.54
C THR A 246 -7.25 7.93 17.92
N ILE A 247 -8.54 7.87 18.25
CA ILE A 247 -9.53 8.87 17.79
C ILE A 247 -9.13 10.29 18.21
N LYS A 248 -8.61 10.45 19.42
CA LYS A 248 -8.15 11.74 19.95
C LYS A 248 -6.97 12.29 19.16
N GLU A 249 -5.96 11.46 18.90
CA GLU A 249 -4.78 11.84 18.09
C GLU A 249 -5.18 12.20 16.67
N ARG A 250 -6.05 11.41 16.02
CA ARG A 250 -6.56 11.71 14.68
C ARG A 250 -7.25 13.07 14.61
N THR A 251 -8.08 13.37 15.61
CA THR A 251 -8.82 14.64 15.70
C THR A 251 -7.86 15.81 15.88
N ASP A 252 -6.88 15.66 16.78
CA ASP A 252 -5.90 16.70 17.07
C ASP A 252 -4.96 16.96 15.87
N THR A 253 -4.44 15.91 15.24
CA THR A 253 -3.62 16.01 14.01
C THR A 253 -4.37 16.77 12.92
N ARG A 254 -5.65 16.43 12.68
CA ARG A 254 -6.46 17.12 11.66
C ARG A 254 -6.65 18.60 11.99
N ARG A 255 -6.95 18.90 13.25
CA ARG A 255 -7.11 20.29 13.72
C ARG A 255 -5.80 21.07 13.54
N LYS A 256 -4.67 20.51 13.97
CA LYS A 256 -3.34 21.12 13.84
C LYS A 256 -2.95 21.36 12.38
N PHE A 257 -3.22 20.42 11.49
CA PHE A 257 -2.97 20.59 10.07
C PHE A 257 -3.81 21.71 9.46
N LYS A 258 -5.11 21.76 9.79
CA LYS A 258 -6.01 22.81 9.33
C LYS A 258 -5.53 24.20 9.76
N THR A 259 -5.08 24.36 11.00
CA THR A 259 -4.70 25.67 11.57
C THR A 259 -3.26 26.08 11.27
N ARG A 260 -2.29 25.15 11.33
CA ARG A 260 -0.86 25.45 11.24
C ARG A 260 -0.26 25.25 9.85
N GLY A 261 -0.99 24.61 8.93
CA GLY A 261 -0.41 24.21 7.65
C GLY A 261 0.64 23.10 7.80
N GLY A 262 1.50 22.97 6.80
CA GLY A 262 2.62 22.02 6.80
C GLY A 262 2.37 20.78 5.94
N ILE A 263 3.02 19.69 6.32
CA ILE A 263 2.98 18.42 5.59
C ILE A 263 2.16 17.41 6.38
N PHE A 264 1.13 16.86 5.74
CA PHE A 264 0.29 15.79 6.27
C PHE A 264 0.67 14.47 5.61
N LEU A 265 1.38 13.63 6.35
CA LEU A 265 1.77 12.29 5.91
C LEU A 265 0.67 11.31 6.28
N THR A 266 0.12 10.60 5.30
CA THR A 266 -0.98 9.67 5.56
C THR A 266 -0.81 8.34 4.85
N SER A 267 -1.17 7.26 5.56
CA SER A 267 -1.26 5.93 4.97
C SER A 267 -2.65 5.66 4.42
N GLU A 268 -2.76 4.70 3.50
CA GLU A 268 -4.04 4.34 2.88
C GLU A 268 -5.14 4.02 3.91
N ALA A 269 -4.82 3.19 4.91
CA ALA A 269 -5.75 2.83 5.99
C ALA A 269 -6.10 4.02 6.93
N GLY A 270 -5.25 5.05 6.99
CA GLY A 270 -5.59 6.28 7.69
C GLY A 270 -6.60 7.10 6.91
N ALA A 271 -6.39 7.25 5.60
CA ALA A 271 -7.10 8.26 4.83
C ALA A 271 -8.55 7.90 4.44
N GLU A 272 -9.02 6.67 4.62
CA GLU A 272 -10.25 6.15 4.02
C GLU A 272 -11.54 6.98 4.29
N SER A 273 -11.61 7.67 5.42
CA SER A 273 -12.82 8.39 5.85
C SER A 273 -12.62 9.89 6.10
N ILE A 274 -11.46 10.46 5.73
CA ILE A 274 -11.14 11.86 6.09
C ILE A 274 -11.38 12.85 4.94
N ASN A 275 -11.96 14.00 5.30
CA ASN A 275 -12.10 15.13 4.40
C ASN A 275 -10.87 16.06 4.52
N LEU A 276 -10.16 16.22 3.41
CA LEU A 276 -8.84 16.82 3.28
C LEU A 276 -8.83 18.06 2.36
N GLN A 277 -10.00 18.65 2.09
CA GLN A 277 -10.21 19.84 1.22
C GLN A 277 -9.29 21.05 1.50
N HIS A 278 -8.73 21.17 2.70
CA HIS A 278 -7.87 22.30 3.05
C HIS A 278 -6.47 22.19 2.42
N ALA A 279 -6.13 21.04 1.82
CA ALA A 279 -4.85 20.87 1.14
C ALA A 279 -4.86 21.48 -0.25
N ASN A 280 -3.78 22.19 -0.57
CA ASN A 280 -3.57 22.79 -1.89
C ASN A 280 -2.66 21.94 -2.79
N THR A 281 -1.88 21.02 -2.20
CA THR A 281 -0.98 20.13 -2.94
C THR A 281 -1.11 18.70 -2.44
N THR A 282 -1.10 17.75 -3.37
CA THR A 282 -1.10 16.32 -3.07
C THR A 282 0.03 15.63 -3.79
N ILE A 283 0.81 14.85 -3.05
CA ILE A 283 1.90 14.04 -3.55
C ILE A 283 1.54 12.57 -3.27
N ASN A 284 1.50 11.75 -4.30
CA ASN A 284 1.43 10.30 -4.14
C ASN A 284 2.85 9.76 -4.22
N TYR A 285 3.45 9.45 -3.07
CA TYR A 285 4.83 8.94 -2.99
C TYR A 285 4.95 7.53 -3.58
N ASP A 286 3.89 6.74 -3.38
CA ASP A 286 3.64 5.50 -4.08
C ASP A 286 2.20 5.46 -4.59
N LEU A 287 2.03 4.80 -5.75
CA LEU A 287 0.74 4.69 -6.41
C LEU A 287 0.04 3.40 -5.99
N PRO A 288 -1.27 3.46 -5.67
CA PRO A 288 -2.03 2.25 -5.41
C PRO A 288 -2.19 1.46 -6.71
N TRP A 289 -2.07 0.14 -6.62
CA TRP A 289 -2.28 -0.78 -7.74
C TRP A 289 -3.69 -0.71 -8.33
N ASN A 290 -4.65 -0.18 -7.58
CA ASN A 290 -6.01 0.06 -8.04
C ASN A 290 -6.20 1.56 -8.37
N PRO A 291 -6.37 1.94 -9.65
CA PRO A 291 -6.60 3.33 -10.07
C PRO A 291 -7.81 3.97 -9.39
N ALA A 292 -8.84 3.18 -9.06
CA ALA A 292 -10.02 3.67 -8.35
C ALA A 292 -9.65 4.25 -6.98
N ARG A 293 -8.63 3.69 -6.30
CA ARG A 293 -8.14 4.22 -5.03
C ARG A 293 -7.43 5.55 -5.19
N LEU A 294 -6.66 5.73 -6.28
CA LEU A 294 -6.03 7.00 -6.58
C LEU A 294 -7.08 8.10 -6.83
N GLU A 295 -8.11 7.81 -7.63
CA GLU A 295 -9.20 8.75 -7.88
C GLU A 295 -10.02 9.05 -6.61
N GLN A 296 -10.23 8.07 -5.73
CA GLN A 296 -10.82 8.32 -4.41
C GLN A 296 -9.96 9.27 -3.57
N ARG A 297 -8.63 9.12 -3.56
CA ARG A 297 -7.71 10.04 -2.84
C ARG A 297 -7.85 11.46 -3.38
N ILE A 298 -7.75 11.64 -4.69
CA ILE A 298 -7.87 12.96 -5.32
C ILE A 298 -9.26 13.54 -5.04
N GLY A 299 -10.30 12.71 -5.10
CA GLY A 299 -11.66 13.09 -4.78
C GLY A 299 -11.92 13.49 -3.32
N ARG A 300 -10.98 13.28 -2.38
CA ARG A 300 -11.07 13.77 -0.98
C ARG A 300 -10.51 15.17 -0.79
N ILE A 301 -9.69 15.63 -1.73
CA ILE A 301 -9.07 16.96 -1.72
C ILE A 301 -9.86 17.86 -2.66
N GLN A 302 -10.06 17.41 -3.90
CA GLN A 302 -10.77 18.14 -4.93
C GLN A 302 -12.29 17.91 -4.78
N ARG A 303 -12.93 18.73 -3.95
CA ARG A 303 -14.37 18.73 -3.69
C ARG A 303 -14.91 20.17 -3.72
N ILE A 304 -16.22 20.25 -3.86
CA ILE A 304 -17.03 21.46 -3.78
C ILE A 304 -16.93 22.01 -2.35
N GLU A 305 -16.78 23.33 -2.22
CA GLU A 305 -17.07 24.07 -0.97
C GLU A 305 -18.52 24.55 -0.96
#